data_AF-A0A2N7DPK1-F1
#
_entry.id   AF-A0A2N7DPK1-F1
#
_cell.length_a   1.000
_cell.length_b   1.000
_cell.length_c   1.000
_cell.angle_alpha   90.00
_cell.angle_beta   90.00
_cell.angle_gamma   90.00
#
_symmetry.space_group_name_H-M   'P 1'
#
loop_
_entity.id
_entity.type
_entity.pdbx_description
1 polymer ?
#
loop_
_entity_poly.entity_id
_entity_poly.type
_entity_poly.pdbx_seq_one_letter_code
_entity_poly.pdbx_strand_id
1 'polypeptide(L)'
;MTKPSLSLSIVVSLVICSFFSTDANGIPAPEDTVKSLTAACENMAAEEQIEAIEKQQFITDCINAQLIEMGYQRQAPLEIEQSNTEPVEQELN
;
A
#
# COMPACT_ATOMS: atom_id res chain seq x y z
N MET A 1 46.64 38.47 -9.21
CA MET A 1 45.74 37.81 -8.24
C MET A 1 44.52 37.32 -8.98
N THR A 2 44.43 36.03 -9.29
CA THR A 2 43.24 35.39 -9.84
C THR A 2 43.05 34.07 -9.10
N LYS A 3 42.01 34.01 -8.26
CA LYS A 3 41.61 32.79 -7.54
C LYS A 3 40.74 31.95 -8.49
N PRO A 4 41.08 30.69 -8.80
CA PRO A 4 40.13 29.80 -9.44
C PRO A 4 39.12 29.35 -8.37
N SER A 5 37.86 29.72 -8.60
CA SER A 5 36.71 29.31 -7.80
C SER A 5 36.42 27.83 -8.04
N LEU A 6 36.49 27.01 -6.99
CA LEU A 6 35.96 25.65 -6.98
C LEU A 6 34.45 25.71 -7.15
N SER A 7 33.93 25.26 -8.29
CA SER A 7 32.48 25.10 -8.49
C SER A 7 32.17 23.64 -8.79
N LEU A 8 31.94 22.91 -7.70
CA LEU A 8 30.92 21.88 -7.48
C LEU A 8 30.40 21.14 -8.72
N SER A 9 30.98 19.98 -9.03
CA SER A 9 30.35 18.99 -9.92
C SER A 9 29.22 18.28 -9.16
N ILE A 10 27.98 18.56 -9.54
CA ILE A 10 26.80 17.79 -9.10
C ILE A 10 26.75 16.52 -9.96
N VAL A 11 27.21 15.40 -9.40
CA VAL A 11 26.90 14.07 -9.95
C VAL A 11 25.50 13.68 -9.49
N VAL A 12 24.50 13.94 -10.32
CA VAL A 12 23.17 13.34 -10.15
C VAL A 12 23.31 11.86 -10.50
N SER A 13 23.66 11.04 -9.51
CA SER A 13 23.49 9.59 -9.59
C SER A 13 22.00 9.31 -9.52
N LEU A 14 21.36 9.26 -10.70
CA LEU A 14 20.02 8.73 -10.88
C LEU A 14 20.10 7.22 -10.57
N VAL A 15 19.82 6.85 -9.32
CA VAL A 15 19.62 5.45 -8.94
C VAL A 15 18.31 5.01 -9.57
N ILE A 16 18.43 4.35 -10.73
CA ILE A 16 17.30 3.72 -11.40
C ILE A 16 16.92 2.53 -10.52
N CYS A 17 15.92 2.70 -9.66
CA CYS A 17 15.29 1.60 -8.95
C CYS A 17 14.80 0.60 -10.01
N SER A 18 15.51 -0.51 -10.12
CA SER A 18 15.07 -1.65 -10.91
C SER A 18 13.86 -2.23 -10.19
N PHE A 19 12.67 -1.94 -10.71
CA PHE A 19 11.44 -2.60 -10.29
C PHE A 19 11.58 -4.08 -10.66
N PHE A 20 12.07 -4.89 -9.72
CA PHE A 20 11.83 -6.32 -9.76
C PHE A 20 10.33 -6.48 -9.53
N SER A 21 9.58 -6.65 -10.62
CA SER A 21 8.22 -7.19 -10.55
C SER A 21 8.35 -8.65 -10.11
N THR A 22 8.50 -8.86 -8.81
CA THR A 22 8.24 -10.16 -8.20
C THR A 22 6.76 -10.41 -8.43
N ASP A 23 6.44 -11.13 -9.51
CA ASP A 23 5.13 -11.70 -9.72
C ASP A 23 4.85 -12.52 -8.46
N ALA A 24 3.97 -12.01 -7.61
CA ALA A 24 3.61 -12.67 -6.38
C ALA A 24 3.09 -14.05 -6.78
N ASN A 25 3.90 -15.09 -6.54
CA ASN A 25 3.47 -16.47 -6.66
C ASN A 25 2.10 -16.52 -5.99
N GLY A 26 1.03 -16.95 -6.69
CA GLY A 26 -0.38 -16.87 -6.27
C GLY A 26 -0.73 -17.67 -5.00
N ILE A 27 0.11 -17.52 -3.99
CA ILE A 27 0.13 -18.09 -2.66
C ILE A 27 -0.54 -17.02 -1.80
N PRO A 28 -1.73 -17.31 -1.26
CA PRO A 28 -2.36 -16.42 -0.31
C PRO A 28 -1.52 -16.34 0.95
N ALA A 29 -1.47 -15.16 1.55
CA ALA A 29 -0.80 -14.96 2.82
C ALA A 29 -1.53 -15.71 3.95
N PRO A 30 -0.81 -16.23 4.95
CA PRO A 30 -1.43 -16.72 6.18
C PRO A 30 -2.25 -15.62 6.87
N GLU A 31 -3.39 -15.96 7.47
CA GLU A 31 -4.24 -14.99 8.16
C GLU A 31 -3.51 -14.24 9.28
N ASP A 32 -2.63 -14.93 10.01
CA ASP A 32 -1.86 -14.32 11.10
C ASP A 32 -0.88 -13.26 10.57
N THR A 33 -0.29 -13.50 9.39
CA THR A 33 0.56 -12.52 8.70
C THR A 33 -0.25 -11.30 8.32
N VAL A 34 -1.42 -11.48 7.72
CA VAL A 34 -2.31 -10.37 7.34
C VAL A 34 -2.70 -9.55 8.57
N LYS A 35 -3.15 -10.20 9.66
CA LYS A 35 -3.52 -9.52 10.91
C LYS A 35 -2.37 -8.71 11.49
N SER A 36 -1.17 -9.29 11.51
CA SER A 36 0.03 -8.58 11.99
C SER A 36 0.34 -7.36 11.12
N LEU A 37 0.22 -7.47 9.80
CA LEU A 37 0.43 -6.37 8.87
C LEU A 37 -0.65 -5.30 9.01
N THR A 38 -1.92 -5.67 9.20
CA THR A 38 -3.00 -4.71 9.45
C THR A 38 -2.69 -3.85 10.67
N ALA A 39 -2.33 -4.47 11.80
CA ALA A 39 -1.99 -3.72 13.01
C ALA A 39 -0.77 -2.78 12.80
N ALA A 40 0.25 -3.25 12.08
CA ALA A 40 1.42 -2.41 11.76
C ALA A 40 1.06 -1.22 10.86
N CYS A 41 0.28 -1.45 9.79
CA CYS A 41 -0.16 -0.43 8.85
C CYS A 41 -1.15 0.57 9.48
N GLU A 42 -1.99 0.13 10.42
CA GLU A 42 -2.86 1.01 11.20
C GLU A 42 -2.06 1.95 12.12
N ASN A 43 -1.02 1.43 12.78
CA ASN A 43 -0.12 2.24 13.60
C ASN A 43 0.63 3.25 12.73
N MET A 44 1.16 2.82 11.59
CA MET A 44 1.83 3.72 10.64
C MET A 44 0.87 4.82 10.14
N ALA A 45 -0.37 4.48 9.80
CA ALA A 45 -1.38 5.46 9.41
C ALA A 45 -1.67 6.48 10.53
N ALA A 46 -1.63 6.05 11.80
CA ALA A 46 -1.80 6.93 12.94
C ALA A 46 -0.58 7.83 13.18
N GLU A 47 0.64 7.29 13.05
CA GLU A 47 1.90 8.03 13.18
C GLU A 47 2.05 9.11 12.09
N GLU A 48 1.70 8.76 10.85
CA GLU A 48 1.70 9.67 9.70
C GLU A 48 0.48 10.61 9.69
N GLN A 49 -0.44 10.47 10.65
CA GLN A 49 -1.68 11.25 10.77
C GLN A 49 -2.50 11.25 9.47
N ILE A 50 -2.58 10.08 8.81
CA ILE A 50 -3.35 9.92 7.58
C ILE A 50 -4.82 10.24 7.86
N GLU A 51 -5.41 11.08 7.00
CA GLU A 51 -6.80 11.50 7.12
C GLU A 51 -7.75 10.30 7.03
N ALA A 52 -8.87 10.36 7.76
CA ALA A 52 -9.81 9.25 7.83
C ALA A 52 -10.35 8.81 6.45
N ILE A 53 -10.43 9.75 5.49
CA ILE A 53 -10.90 9.51 4.12
C ILE A 53 -9.89 8.67 3.33
N GLU A 54 -8.59 8.85 3.57
CA GLU A 54 -7.50 8.17 2.84
C GLU A 54 -6.96 6.95 3.61
N LYS A 55 -7.24 6.87 4.91
CA LYS A 55 -6.70 5.86 5.82
C LYS A 55 -6.92 4.43 5.33
N GLN A 56 -8.10 4.11 4.81
CA GLN A 56 -8.40 2.76 4.35
C GLN A 56 -7.58 2.36 3.11
N GLN A 57 -7.43 3.30 2.17
CA GLN A 57 -6.61 3.08 0.99
C GLN A 57 -5.14 2.93 1.38
N PHE A 58 -4.64 3.80 2.26
CA PHE A 58 -3.29 3.71 2.80
C PHE A 58 -3.00 2.36 3.46
N ILE A 59 -3.89 1.88 4.33
CA ILE A 59 -3.73 0.58 5.00
C ILE A 59 -3.70 -0.56 3.97
N THR A 60 -4.58 -0.53 2.97
CA THR A 60 -4.65 -1.54 1.91
C THR A 60 -3.36 -1.58 1.09
N ASP A 61 -2.85 -0.41 0.70
CA ASP A 61 -1.61 -0.28 -0.07
C ASP A 61 -0.39 -0.73 0.76
N CYS A 62 -0.35 -0.37 2.04
CA CYS A 62 0.68 -0.80 2.98
C CYS A 62 0.71 -2.33 3.14
N ILE A 63 -0.43 -2.97 3.39
CA ILE A 63 -0.50 -4.44 3.51
C ILE A 63 -0.06 -5.09 2.21
N ASN A 64 -0.56 -4.61 1.07
CA ASN A 64 -0.22 -5.19 -0.22
C ASN A 64 1.26 -5.03 -0.58
N ALA A 65 1.87 -3.89 -0.25
CA ALA A 65 3.31 -3.69 -0.43
C ALA A 65 4.12 -4.74 0.36
N GLN A 66 3.79 -4.94 1.64
CA GLN A 66 4.48 -5.93 2.47
C GLN A 66 4.23 -7.37 2.00
N LEU A 67 3.01 -7.70 1.58
CA LEU A 67 2.71 -9.04 1.05
C LEU A 67 3.53 -9.35 -0.20
N ILE A 68 3.65 -8.41 -1.13
CA ILE A 68 4.45 -8.58 -2.34
C ILE A 68 5.94 -8.76 -1.98
N GLU A 69 6.45 -7.96 -1.04
CA GLU A 69 7.84 -8.08 -0.57
C GLU A 69 8.11 -9.47 0.03
N MET A 70 7.12 -10.04 0.73
CA MET A 70 7.17 -11.39 1.28
C MET A 70 6.91 -12.50 0.25
N GLY A 71 6.57 -12.15 -1.00
CA GLY A 71 6.27 -13.10 -2.07
C GLY A 71 4.85 -13.67 -2.07
N TYR A 72 3.93 -13.06 -1.32
CA TYR A 72 2.51 -13.41 -1.28
C TYR A 72 1.69 -12.59 -2.26
N GLN A 73 0.54 -13.15 -2.67
CA GLN A 73 -0.43 -12.45 -3.50
C GLN A 73 -1.03 -11.22 -2.79
N ARG A 74 -1.30 -10.17 -3.56
CA ARG A 74 -2.06 -9.00 -3.10
C ARG A 74 -3.44 -9.42 -2.62
N GLN A 75 -3.93 -8.77 -1.57
CA GLN A 75 -5.33 -8.85 -1.21
C GLN A 75 -6.15 -8.16 -2.28
N ALA A 76 -7.35 -8.69 -2.56
CA ALA A 76 -8.34 -7.94 -3.30
C ALA A 76 -8.55 -6.59 -2.58
N PRO A 77 -8.77 -5.49 -3.30
CA PRO A 77 -9.22 -4.26 -2.68
C PRO A 77 -10.37 -4.61 -1.74
N LEU A 78 -10.37 -4.05 -0.52
CA LEU A 78 -11.54 -4.10 0.32
C LEU A 78 -12.61 -3.28 -0.42
N GLU A 79 -13.33 -3.93 -1.33
CA GLU A 79 -14.60 -3.41 -1.82
C GLU A 79 -15.40 -3.16 -0.57
N ILE A 80 -15.65 -1.87 -0.32
CA ILE A 80 -16.55 -1.46 0.72
C ILE A 80 -17.87 -2.14 0.36
N GLU A 81 -18.15 -3.27 0.98
CA GLU A 81 -19.50 -3.79 1.13
C GLU A 81 -20.20 -2.75 2.00
N GLN A 82 -20.54 -1.61 1.38
CA GLN A 82 -21.61 -0.78 1.85
C GLN A 82 -22.81 -1.69 1.82
N SER A 83 -23.21 -2.15 3.00
CA SER A 83 -24.51 -2.72 3.27
C SER A 83 -25.58 -1.75 2.74
N ASN A 84 -25.91 -1.87 1.46
CA ASN A 84 -27.19 -1.43 0.95
C ASN A 84 -28.15 -2.57 1.29
N THR A 85 -28.57 -2.60 2.56
CA THR A 85 -29.81 -3.27 2.94
C THR A 85 -30.94 -2.45 2.31
N GLU A 86 -31.31 -2.78 1.08
CA GLU A 86 -32.58 -2.35 0.50
C GLU A 86 -33.67 -3.36 0.94
N PRO A 87 -34.80 -2.90 1.51
CA PRO A 87 -35.84 -3.80 1.97
C PRO A 87 -36.56 -4.46 0.78
N VAL A 88 -36.89 -5.72 0.99
CA VAL A 88 -37.74 -6.54 0.13
C VAL A 88 -39.10 -5.86 -0.08
N GLU A 89 -39.41 -5.45 -1.30
CA GLU A 89 -40.81 -5.37 -1.78
C GLU A 89 -41.01 -6.46 -2.84
N GLN A 90 -41.57 -7.57 -2.39
CA GLN A 90 -42.26 -8.54 -3.25
C GLN A 90 -43.56 -7.88 -3.72
N GLU A 91 -43.62 -7.38 -4.97
CA GLU A 91 -44.91 -7.24 -5.64
C GLU A 91 -45.25 -8.53 -6.38
N LEU A 92 -46.34 -9.12 -5.91
CA LEU A 92 -47.07 -10.27 -6.39
C LEU A 92 -47.68 -9.96 -7.77
N ASN A 93 -47.45 -10.82 -8.76
CA ASN A 93 -48.28 -10.86 -9.97
C ASN A 93 -48.59 -12.32 -10.33
#